data_AF-A0AAN4Z7B9-F1
#
_entry.id   AF-A0AAN4Z7B9-F1
#
_cell.length_a   1.000
_cell.length_b   1.000
_cell.length_c   1.000
_cell.angle_alpha   90.00
_cell.angle_beta   90.00
_cell.angle_gamma   90.00
#
_symmetry.space_group_name_H-M   'P 1'
#
loop_
_entity.id
_entity.type
_entity.pdbx_description
1 polymer ?
#
loop_
_entity_poly.entity_id
_entity_poly.type
_entity_poly.pdbx_seq_one_letter_code
_entity_poly.pdbx_strand_id
1 'polypeptide(L)'
;IVAAGGALYMVLFLYRHQTIVPPGSRYKLSTQVQIIFFVLITPLYVSVGPAVYITRIRAIDVDHFKKVVDFNISFSYFSTLLEYE
;
A
#
# COMPACT_ATOMS: atom_id res chain seq x y z
N ILE A 1 1.32 7.23 11.84
CA ILE A 1 2.48 6.45 12.35
C ILE A 1 3.30 5.82 11.21
N VAL A 2 2.68 5.11 10.25
CA VAL A 2 3.39 4.45 9.13
C VAL A 2 4.21 5.41 8.24
N ALA A 3 3.71 6.61 7.93
CA ALA A 3 4.42 7.57 7.08
C ALA A 3 5.71 8.13 7.72
N ALA A 4 5.71 8.37 9.04
CA ALA A 4 6.91 8.83 9.75
C ALA A 4 7.99 7.74 9.80
N GLY A 5 7.58 6.46 9.88
CA GLY A 5 8.51 5.33 9.86
C GLY A 5 9.28 5.19 8.55
N GLY A 6 8.64 5.46 7.41
CA GLY A 6 9.30 5.40 6.10
C GLY A 6 10.43 6.42 5.94
N ALA A 7 10.18 7.68 6.32
CA ALA A 7 11.21 8.72 6.28
C ALA A 7 12.38 8.40 7.21
N LEU A 8 12.10 7.96 8.44
CA LEU A 8 13.11 7.56 9.42
C LEU A 8 13.96 6.38 8.93
N TYR A 9 13.32 5.37 8.35
CA TYR A 9 13.99 4.22 7.74
C TYR A 9 14.95 4.67 6.62
N MET A 10 14.51 5.58 5.74
CA MET A 10 15.33 6.06 4.62
C MET A 10 16.55 6.87 5.09
N VAL A 11 16.41 7.69 6.15
CA VAL A 11 17.54 8.38 6.76
C VAL A 11 18.54 7.39 7.35
N LEU A 12 18.07 6.37 8.08
CA LEU A 12 18.93 5.34 8.67
C LEU A 12 19.63 4.49 7.60
N PHE A 13 18.94 4.16 6.51
CA PHE A 13 19.52 3.46 5.36
C PHE A 13 20.67 4.27 4.76
N LEU A 14 20.44 5.56 4.46
CA LEU A 14 21.46 6.45 3.92
C LEU A 14 22.66 6.57 4.86
N TYR A 15 22.42 6.79 6.16
CA TYR A 15 23.48 6.89 7.16
C TYR A 15 24.35 5.62 7.21
N ARG A 16 23.72 4.45 7.29
CA ARG A 16 24.43 3.17 7.34
C ARG A 16 25.20 2.88 6.05
N HIS A 17 24.58 3.16 4.90
CA HIS A 17 25.23 3.00 3.59
C HIS A 17 26.48 3.88 3.47
N GLN A 18 26.40 5.17 3.80
CA GLN A 18 27.56 6.07 3.71
C GLN A 18 28.68 5.74 4.69
N THR A 19 28.33 5.15 5.84
CA THR A 19 29.29 4.72 6.87
C THR A 19 30.06 3.47 6.47
N ILE A 20 29.38 2.48 5.86
CA ILE A 20 30.02 1.21 5.45
C ILE A 20 30.85 1.40 4.17
N VAL A 21 30.41 2.30 3.27
CA VAL A 21 31.09 2.50 2.00
C VAL A 21 32.43 3.20 2.20
N PRO A 22 33.55 2.56 1.77
CA PRO A 22 34.89 3.11 2.00
C PRO A 22 35.09 4.45 1.27
N PRO A 23 35.94 5.34 1.81
CA PRO A 23 36.27 6.61 1.16
C PRO A 23 36.89 6.37 -0.23
N GLY A 24 36.46 7.15 -1.22
CA GLY A 24 36.88 6.99 -2.62
C GLY A 24 36.12 5.94 -3.44
N SER A 25 35.21 5.17 -2.81
CA SER A 25 34.34 4.24 -3.53
C SER A 25 33.35 4.98 -4.44
N ARG A 26 33.12 4.42 -5.64
CA ARG A 26 32.08 4.90 -6.58
C ARG A 26 30.66 4.79 -6.04
N TYR A 27 30.45 3.99 -4.98
CA TYR A 27 29.17 3.86 -4.30
C TYR A 27 28.99 4.90 -3.19
N LYS A 28 30.00 5.73 -2.90
CA LYS A 28 29.86 6.84 -1.94
C LYS A 28 28.98 7.90 -2.59
N LEU A 29 27.87 8.25 -1.95
CA LEU A 29 26.94 9.21 -2.54
C LEU A 29 27.34 10.61 -2.06
N SER A 30 27.41 11.57 -2.99
CA SER A 30 27.51 12.98 -2.61
C SER A 30 26.23 13.43 -1.91
N THR A 31 26.32 14.49 -1.09
CA THR A 31 25.16 15.03 -0.36
C THR A 31 23.98 15.33 -1.29
N GLN A 32 24.26 15.85 -2.48
CA GLN A 32 23.22 16.16 -3.47
C GLN A 32 22.51 14.90 -3.97
N VAL A 33 23.25 13.82 -4.23
CA VAL A 33 22.67 12.53 -4.65
C VAL A 33 21.90 11.87 -3.50
N GLN A 34 22.37 12.00 -2.25
CA GLN A 34 21.63 11.50 -1.08
C GLN A 34 20.25 12.18 -0.95
N ILE A 35 20.19 13.51 -1.16
CA ILE A 35 18.94 14.27 -1.14
C ILE A 35 18.01 13.81 -2.27
N ILE A 36 18.53 13.70 -3.51
CA ILE A 36 17.74 13.26 -4.66
C ILE A 36 17.19 11.84 -4.42
N PHE A 37 18.03 10.93 -3.92
CA PHE A 37 17.62 9.57 -3.58
C PHE A 37 16.50 9.58 -2.52
N PHE A 38 16.64 10.38 -1.47
CA PHE A 38 15.63 10.50 -0.43
C PHE A 38 14.29 11.02 -0.99
N VAL A 39 14.33 12.07 -1.81
CA VAL A 39 13.13 12.69 -2.40
C VAL A 39 12.44 11.75 -3.39
N LEU A 40 13.18 10.92 -4.13
CA LEU A 40 12.56 10.00 -5.10
C LEU A 40 11.94 8.76 -4.44
N ILE A 41 12.58 8.21 -3.42
CA ILE A 41 12.15 6.93 -2.82
C ILE A 41 11.11 7.13 -1.71
N THR A 42 11.18 8.23 -0.96
CA THR A 42 10.25 8.48 0.16
C THR A 42 8.77 8.51 -0.29
N PRO A 43 8.38 9.18 -1.39
CA PRO A 43 6.99 9.17 -1.86
C PRO A 43 6.48 7.77 -2.20
N LEU A 44 7.33 6.93 -2.83
CA LEU A 44 6.97 5.54 -3.13
C LEU A 44 6.64 4.78 -1.84
N TYR A 45 7.49 4.91 -0.82
CA TYR A 45 7.30 4.22 0.44
C TYR A 45 6.07 4.72 1.22
N VAL A 46 5.84 6.03 1.24
CA VAL A 46 4.66 6.64 1.88
C VAL A 46 3.37 6.25 1.16
N SER A 47 3.41 6.06 -0.16
CA SER A 47 2.23 5.72 -0.97
C SER A 47 1.69 4.31 -0.74
N VAL A 48 2.52 3.37 -0.25
CA VAL A 48 2.12 1.97 -0.03
C VAL A 48 1.00 1.87 1.01
N GLY A 49 1.10 2.61 2.12
CA GLY A 49 0.08 2.58 3.19
C GLY A 49 -1.32 2.97 2.68
N PRO A 50 -1.48 4.17 2.11
CA PRO A 50 -2.73 4.61 1.48
C PRO A 50 -3.19 3.67 0.37
N ALA A 51 -2.30 3.18 -0.49
CA ALA A 51 -2.66 2.26 -1.58
C ALA A 51 -3.24 0.94 -1.04
N VAL A 52 -2.63 0.34 -0.03
CA VAL A 52 -3.12 -0.87 0.64
C VAL A 52 -4.47 -0.58 1.34
N TYR A 53 -4.62 0.58 1.96
CA TYR A 53 -5.87 0.95 2.62
C TYR A 53 -7.02 1.11 1.63
N ILE A 54 -6.81 1.83 0.53
CA ILE A 54 -7.81 2.07 -0.52
C ILE A 54 -8.20 0.75 -1.20
N THR A 55 -7.23 -0.08 -1.56
CA THR A 55 -7.51 -1.38 -2.19
C THR A 55 -8.29 -2.32 -1.26
N ARG A 56 -7.97 -2.33 0.04
CA ARG A 56 -8.71 -3.12 1.03
C ARG A 56 -10.15 -2.63 1.20
N ILE A 57 -10.38 -1.32 1.25
CA ILE A 57 -11.75 -0.77 1.31
C ILE A 57 -12.55 -1.18 0.08
N ARG A 58 -11.97 -1.06 -1.12
CA ARG A 58 -12.63 -1.47 -2.36
C ARG A 58 -12.97 -2.95 -2.37
N ALA A 59 -12.08 -3.81 -1.87
CA ALA A 59 -12.36 -5.24 -1.79
C ALA A 59 -13.53 -5.56 -0.85
N ILE A 60 -13.58 -4.92 0.32
CA ILE A 60 -14.68 -5.10 1.30
C ILE A 60 -16.02 -4.64 0.70
N ASP A 61 -16.04 -3.52 -0.01
CA ASP A 61 -17.24 -2.97 -0.64
C ASP A 61 -17.81 -3.91 -1.72
N VAL A 62 -16.94 -4.44 -2.58
CA VAL A 62 -17.30 -5.41 -3.62
C VAL A 62 -17.83 -6.70 -3.03
N ASP A 63 -17.19 -7.22 -1.98
CA ASP A 63 -17.63 -8.45 -1.30
C ASP A 63 -19.00 -8.26 -0.62
N HIS A 64 -19.25 -7.09 -0.05
CA HIS A 64 -20.54 -6.77 0.55
C HIS A 64 -21.65 -6.68 -0.49
N PHE A 65 -21.39 -5.98 -1.61
CA PHE A 65 -22.32 -5.87 -2.73
C PHE A 65 -22.68 -7.25 -3.29
N LYS A 66 -21.67 -8.11 -3.51
CA LYS A 66 -21.89 -9.47 -4.03
C LYS A 66 -22.81 -10.29 -3.13
N LYS A 67 -22.60 -10.25 -1.81
CA LYS A 67 -23.47 -10.96 -0.84
C LYS A 67 -24.92 -10.48 -0.88
N VAL A 68 -25.14 -9.16 -1.02
CA VAL A 68 -26.49 -8.60 -1.13
C VAL A 68 -27.17 -9.04 -2.43
N VAL A 69 -26.44 -9.07 -3.54
CA VAL A 69 -26.97 -9.55 -4.82
C VAL A 69 -27.31 -11.04 -4.75
N ASP A 70 -26.41 -11.88 -4.23
CA ASP A 70 -26.62 -13.33 -4.11
C ASP A 70 -27.83 -13.65 -3.21
N PHE A 71 -28.00 -12.89 -2.11
CA PHE A 71 -29.17 -13.02 -1.23
C PHE A 71 -30.47 -12.65 -1.95
N ASN A 72 -30.51 -11.52 -2.65
CA ASN A 72 -31.71 -11.08 -3.37
C ASN A 72 -32.11 -12.06 -4.49
N ILE A 73 -31.14 -12.60 -5.22
CA ILE A 73 -31.39 -13.61 -6.25
C ILE A 73 -31.98 -14.87 -5.58
N SER A 74 -31.36 -15.36 -4.51
CA SER A 74 -31.83 -16.55 -3.79
C SER A 74 -33.23 -16.37 -3.20
N PHE A 75 -33.51 -15.19 -2.63
CA PHE A 75 -34.82 -14.84 -2.10
C PHE A 75 -35.89 -14.76 -3.20
N SER A 76 -35.55 -14.15 -4.34
CA SER A 76 -36.44 -14.07 -5.51
C SER A 76 -36.83 -15.47 -5.99
N TYR A 77 -35.84 -16.37 -6.19
CA TYR A 77 -36.11 -17.77 -6.56
C TYR A 77 -37.00 -18.49 -5.55
N PHE A 78 -36.74 -18.33 -4.25
CA PHE A 78 -37.56 -18.95 -3.20
C PHE A 78 -39.00 -18.43 -3.22
N SER A 79 -39.19 -17.11 -3.39
CA SER A 79 -40.53 -16.51 -3.46
C SER A 79 -41.32 -17.00 -4.67
N THR A 80 -40.67 -17.16 -5.83
CA THR A 80 -41.32 -17.72 -7.02
C THR A 80 -41.75 -19.17 -6.80
N LEU A 81 -40.92 -19.99 -6.16
CA LEU A 81 -41.28 -21.40 -5.87
C LEU A 81 -42.51 -21.52 -4.97
N LEU A 82 -42.66 -20.61 -3.98
CA LEU A 82 -43.83 -20.59 -3.10
C LEU A 82 -45.12 -20.11 -3.77
N GLU A 83 -45.05 -19.37 -4.88
CA GLU A 83 -46.23 -18.94 -5.65
C GLU A 83 -46.78 -20.04 -6.56
N TYR A 84 -46.00 -21.09 -6.82
CA TYR A 84 -46.37 -22.23 -7.68
C TYR A 84 -46.75 -23.51 -6.92
N GLU A 85 -46.69 -23.51 -5.58
CA GLU A 85 -47.28 -24.56 -4.69
C GLU A 85 -48.69 -24.17 -4.21
#